data_AF-A0A017SUU9-F1
#
_entry.id   AF-A0A017SUU9-F1
#
_cell.length_a   1.000
_cell.length_b   1.000
_cell.length_c   1.000
_cell.angle_alpha   90.00
_cell.angle_beta   90.00
_cell.angle_gamma   90.00
#
_symmetry.space_group_name_H-M   'P 1'
#
loop_
_entity.id
_entity.type
_entity.pdbx_description
1 polymer ?
#
loop_
_entity_poly.entity_id
_entity_poly.type
_entity_poly.pdbx_seq_one_letter_code
_entity_poly.pdbx_strand_id
1 'polypeptide(L)'
;MPKADKVDLLLMIDNSQSMADKQQALALALTDLVESLTNPLCIDPGGVLLPTRPASAADPCPSGTSRWFMPVNDIHVGIVSSSIGGYGGDVCSTAGSPSNNDRGHLLARSSPSQTTNDLPTYENKGFLFWDPLSQGTPPGETDREALTDSFAQMVVGVGQQGCGYEAPLEGWYRFLADPEPYNVLTVSGGSATPQGVDTALLQQRAEFLRSDSLLVVMMLSDESDCSIREGGQYYLAATYGNNFHLPKARAVCATDPGDPCCASCAQAVPAGCAVDPTCFPNGDPSQGPLMTNAVEDHPNLRCFEQKRRFGIDFLYPTERYVQALSSPTIANRQGELVPNPIFSDLDPSDGSSPARDPRLVMVGGIVGVPWQHLARDEADLTQGFKSAAELSASGTWDVILGDPESYVAPVSPYMKESVHPRGIPAGNPINGSEWNPNVPNSDLQFACTFELPEPMDCSTNQPGCDCAKSNDIPLCEGSTQLRAKAYPGLRQLSVIQQMGDQGVTGSICPAQLDDATSDTFGYRPAVRALIEQMAPRL
;
A
#
# COMPACT_ATOMS: atom_id res chain seq x y z
N MET A 1 10.66 0.16 -26.01
CA MET A 1 9.57 0.13 -25.01
C MET A 1 8.45 1.01 -25.55
N PRO A 2 7.17 0.72 -25.27
CA PRO A 2 6.09 1.65 -25.59
C PRO A 2 6.31 2.96 -24.83
N LYS A 3 5.80 4.05 -25.39
CA LYS A 3 5.86 5.37 -24.76
C LYS A 3 4.47 5.97 -24.67
N ALA A 4 4.24 6.77 -23.65
CA ALA A 4 3.07 7.60 -23.48
C ALA A 4 3.49 9.04 -23.20
N ASP A 5 2.69 9.99 -23.66
CA ASP A 5 2.82 11.42 -23.37
C ASP A 5 1.85 11.89 -22.28
N LYS A 6 0.99 10.99 -21.79
CA LYS A 6 0.04 11.17 -20.70
C LYS A 6 0.38 10.27 -19.52
N VAL A 7 0.08 10.74 -18.31
CA VAL A 7 0.26 9.96 -17.07
C VAL A 7 -1.03 9.93 -16.26
N ASP A 8 -1.43 8.75 -15.81
CA ASP A 8 -2.43 8.58 -14.76
C ASP A 8 -1.72 8.11 -13.50
N LEU A 9 -1.61 8.97 -12.49
CA LEU A 9 -0.99 8.69 -11.20
C LEU A 9 -2.08 8.44 -10.16
N LEU A 10 -2.16 7.22 -9.64
CA LEU A 10 -3.01 6.88 -8.51
C LEU A 10 -2.15 6.67 -7.26
N LEU A 11 -2.37 7.49 -6.24
CA LEU A 11 -1.87 7.18 -4.90
C LEU A 11 -2.85 6.27 -4.17
N MET A 12 -2.35 5.18 -3.61
CA MET A 12 -3.02 4.44 -2.56
C MET A 12 -2.35 4.82 -1.25
N ILE A 13 -3.11 5.40 -0.33
CA ILE A 13 -2.58 5.85 0.96
C ILE A 13 -3.24 5.08 2.08
N ASP A 14 -2.41 4.42 2.87
CA ASP A 14 -2.83 3.87 4.13
C ASP A 14 -3.28 4.98 5.09
N ASN A 15 -4.46 4.79 5.65
CA ASN A 15 -5.09 5.72 6.57
C ASN A 15 -5.32 5.11 7.96
N SER A 16 -4.61 4.03 8.29
CA SER A 16 -4.52 3.49 9.64
C SER A 16 -3.91 4.48 10.64
N GLN A 17 -4.01 4.15 11.91
CA GLN A 17 -3.42 4.97 12.96
C GLN A 17 -1.89 4.99 12.82
N SER A 18 -1.28 6.16 13.05
CA SER A 18 0.15 6.45 12.89
C SER A 18 0.62 6.81 11.47
N MET A 19 -0.29 6.90 10.50
CA MET A 19 0.04 7.29 9.12
C MET A 19 0.21 8.80 8.89
N ALA A 20 -0.21 9.66 9.83
CA ALA A 20 -0.18 11.12 9.63
C ALA A 20 1.22 11.66 9.31
N ASP A 21 2.26 11.23 10.05
CA ASP A 21 3.62 11.72 9.84
C ASP A 21 4.18 11.29 8.47
N LYS A 22 3.78 10.09 8.00
CA LYS A 22 4.20 9.55 6.70
C LYS A 22 3.50 10.28 5.56
N GLN A 23 2.24 10.65 5.74
CA GLN A 23 1.50 11.50 4.80
C GLN A 23 2.15 12.88 4.70
N GLN A 24 2.60 13.47 5.82
CA GLN A 24 3.37 14.72 5.79
C GLN A 24 4.71 14.59 5.08
N ALA A 25 5.46 13.51 5.35
CA ALA A 25 6.71 13.25 4.64
C ALA A 25 6.49 13.10 3.13
N LEU A 26 5.37 12.50 2.70
CA LEU A 26 5.00 12.42 1.29
C LEU A 26 4.62 13.79 0.72
N ALA A 27 3.78 14.56 1.42
CA ALA A 27 3.38 15.90 1.00
C ALA A 27 4.59 16.81 0.71
N LEU A 28 5.63 16.71 1.54
CA LEU A 28 6.90 17.43 1.36
C LEU A 28 7.70 17.03 0.11
N ALA A 29 7.50 15.80 -0.40
CA ALA A 29 8.18 15.30 -1.60
C ALA A 29 7.37 15.48 -2.90
N LEU A 30 6.11 15.94 -2.81
CA LEU A 30 5.24 16.08 -3.98
C LEU A 30 5.73 17.17 -4.95
N THR A 31 6.33 18.25 -4.44
CA THR A 31 6.94 19.27 -5.29
C THR A 31 8.01 18.67 -6.20
N ASP A 32 8.90 17.83 -5.65
CA ASP A 32 9.94 17.14 -6.42
C ASP A 32 9.34 16.15 -7.43
N LEU A 33 8.27 15.44 -7.08
CA LEU A 33 7.57 14.51 -7.97
C LEU A 33 6.94 15.26 -9.17
N VAL A 34 6.14 16.29 -8.89
CA VAL A 34 5.45 17.09 -9.91
C VAL A 34 6.48 17.82 -10.79
N GLU A 35 7.50 18.44 -10.20
CA GLU A 35 8.56 19.10 -10.97
C GLU A 35 9.35 18.11 -11.84
N SER A 36 9.61 16.89 -11.33
CA SER A 36 10.35 15.89 -12.09
C SER A 36 9.64 15.46 -13.35
N LEU A 37 8.30 15.35 -13.33
CA LEU A 37 7.49 14.99 -14.49
C LEU A 37 7.27 16.18 -15.44
N THR A 38 7.02 17.37 -14.89
CA THR A 38 6.59 18.54 -15.65
C THR A 38 7.73 19.45 -16.11
N ASN A 39 8.92 19.33 -15.52
CA ASN A 39 10.15 20.02 -15.94
C ASN A 39 11.38 19.12 -15.79
N PRO A 40 11.52 18.02 -16.56
CA PRO A 40 12.56 17.01 -16.36
C PRO A 40 13.99 17.58 -16.46
N LEU A 41 14.93 16.94 -15.76
CA LEU A 41 16.35 17.29 -15.82
C LEU A 41 16.91 17.15 -17.25
N CYS A 42 18.04 17.80 -17.49
CA CYS A 42 18.81 17.60 -18.72
C CYS A 42 19.77 16.41 -18.56
N ILE A 43 19.98 15.69 -19.65
CA ILE A 43 20.89 14.55 -19.77
C ILE A 43 21.95 14.85 -20.82
N ASP A 44 23.19 14.47 -20.54
CA ASP A 44 24.29 14.59 -21.49
C ASP A 44 24.34 13.40 -22.49
N PRO A 45 25.17 13.46 -23.55
CA PRO A 45 25.31 12.36 -24.51
C PRO A 45 25.90 11.07 -23.92
N GLY A 46 26.50 11.15 -22.72
CA GLY A 46 27.00 10.01 -21.97
C GLY A 46 25.95 9.34 -21.09
N GLY A 47 24.72 9.88 -21.03
CA GLY A 47 23.63 9.37 -20.21
C GLY A 47 23.66 9.85 -18.76
N VAL A 48 24.44 10.89 -18.44
CA VAL A 48 24.54 11.44 -17.09
C VAL A 48 23.54 12.59 -16.92
N LEU A 49 22.73 12.51 -15.86
CA LEU A 49 21.82 13.59 -15.48
C LEU A 49 22.60 14.77 -14.90
N LEU A 50 22.27 15.97 -15.38
CA LEU A 50 22.78 17.20 -14.81
C LEU A 50 21.94 17.61 -13.59
N PRO A 51 22.55 18.18 -12.53
CA PRO A 51 21.84 18.56 -11.31
C PRO A 51 21.01 19.84 -11.46
N THR A 52 20.99 20.46 -12.65
CA THR A 52 20.27 21.71 -12.89
C THR A 52 19.17 21.53 -13.92
N ARG A 53 18.00 22.09 -13.62
CA ARG A 53 16.87 22.20 -14.54
C ARG A 53 16.93 23.55 -15.26
N PRO A 54 16.49 23.61 -16.53
CA PRO A 54 16.05 24.86 -17.14
C PRO A 54 14.92 25.52 -16.33
N ALA A 55 14.80 26.85 -16.44
CA ALA A 55 13.88 27.64 -15.64
C ALA A 55 12.41 27.24 -15.84
N SER A 56 12.03 26.84 -17.05
CA SER A 56 10.71 26.31 -17.37
C SER A 56 10.78 25.06 -18.25
N ALA A 57 9.65 24.38 -18.40
CA ALA A 57 9.50 23.23 -19.30
C ALA A 57 9.75 23.59 -20.78
N ALA A 58 9.45 24.84 -21.17
CA ALA A 58 9.63 25.34 -22.53
C ALA A 58 11.07 25.77 -22.83
N ASP A 59 11.87 26.06 -21.80
CA ASP A 59 13.25 26.49 -21.99
C ASP A 59 14.16 25.33 -22.48
N PRO A 60 15.10 25.61 -23.38
CA PRO A 60 16.02 24.60 -23.87
C PRO A 60 17.00 24.15 -22.78
N CYS A 61 17.43 22.90 -22.86
CA CYS A 61 18.57 22.42 -22.09
C CYS A 61 19.87 23.14 -22.47
N PRO A 62 20.86 23.22 -21.55
CA PRO A 62 22.19 23.74 -21.87
C PRO A 62 22.78 23.11 -23.13
N SER A 63 23.57 23.88 -23.88
CA SER A 63 24.16 23.43 -25.15
C SER A 63 24.90 22.10 -24.98
N GLY A 64 24.62 21.14 -25.88
CA GLY A 64 25.20 19.80 -25.83
C GLY A 64 24.44 18.79 -24.95
N THR A 65 23.34 19.18 -24.31
CA THR A 65 22.46 18.29 -23.55
C THR A 65 21.04 18.30 -24.10
N SER A 66 20.24 17.31 -23.72
CA SER A 66 18.81 17.22 -24.08
C SER A 66 17.97 17.00 -22.82
N ARG A 67 16.65 17.16 -22.91
CA ARG A 67 15.77 16.72 -21.82
C ARG A 67 15.90 15.21 -21.64
N TRP A 68 15.86 14.74 -20.40
CA TRP A 68 15.89 13.30 -20.11
C TRP A 68 14.69 12.57 -20.71
N PHE A 69 13.51 13.18 -20.59
CA PHE A 69 12.28 12.81 -21.29
C PHE A 69 11.45 14.07 -21.55
N MET A 70 10.43 13.98 -22.41
CA MET A 70 9.58 15.13 -22.72
C MET A 70 8.81 15.58 -21.47
N PRO A 71 8.73 16.89 -21.18
CA PRO A 71 7.85 17.39 -20.13
C PRO A 71 6.43 16.86 -20.30
N VAL A 72 5.89 16.25 -19.26
CA VAL A 72 4.52 15.72 -19.29
C VAL A 72 3.56 16.88 -19.07
N ASN A 73 2.71 17.12 -20.07
CA ASN A 73 1.73 18.22 -20.06
C ASN A 73 0.30 17.72 -19.84
N ASP A 74 0.13 16.45 -19.50
CA ASP A 74 -1.17 15.83 -19.34
C ASP A 74 -1.10 14.74 -18.24
N ILE A 75 -1.47 15.12 -17.01
CA ILE A 75 -1.40 14.23 -15.83
C ILE A 75 -2.73 14.22 -15.10
N HIS A 76 -3.33 13.04 -14.92
CA HIS A 76 -4.40 12.83 -13.94
C HIS A 76 -3.80 12.34 -12.62
N VAL A 77 -4.21 12.94 -11.49
CA VAL A 77 -3.75 12.56 -10.15
C VAL A 77 -4.93 12.25 -9.25
N GLY A 78 -5.07 10.98 -8.87
CA GLY A 78 -6.13 10.49 -7.99
C GLY A 78 -5.57 9.90 -6.71
N ILE A 79 -6.40 9.85 -5.66
CA ILE A 79 -6.05 9.21 -4.39
C ILE A 79 -7.17 8.27 -3.96
N VAL A 80 -6.82 7.07 -3.51
CA VAL A 80 -7.70 6.16 -2.78
C VAL A 80 -7.05 5.78 -1.44
N SER A 81 -7.81 5.29 -0.47
CA SER A 81 -7.27 4.83 0.81
C SER A 81 -7.25 3.30 0.94
N SER A 82 -6.54 2.81 1.96
CA SER A 82 -6.57 1.39 2.39
C SER A 82 -7.90 0.98 3.04
N SER A 83 -8.82 1.91 3.30
CA SER A 83 -10.06 1.65 4.04
C SER A 83 -11.22 1.25 3.13
N ILE A 84 -11.49 -0.05 3.02
CA ILE A 84 -12.67 -0.58 2.31
C ILE A 84 -13.71 -1.26 3.24
N GLY A 85 -13.62 -0.95 4.53
CA GLY A 85 -14.54 -1.42 5.57
C GLY A 85 -14.19 -2.78 6.15
N GLY A 86 -14.99 -3.25 7.11
CA GLY A 86 -14.78 -4.52 7.80
C GLY A 86 -15.20 -5.78 7.03
N TYR A 87 -15.36 -5.73 5.70
CA TYR A 87 -15.71 -6.91 4.88
C TYR A 87 -16.96 -7.71 5.35
N GLY A 88 -17.92 -7.02 5.96
CA GLY A 88 -19.13 -7.63 6.55
C GLY A 88 -18.98 -8.08 8.00
N GLY A 89 -17.78 -8.00 8.57
CA GLY A 89 -17.50 -8.14 10.00
C GLY A 89 -18.01 -6.95 10.82
N ASP A 90 -17.73 -6.98 12.12
CA ASP A 90 -18.26 -6.02 13.10
C ASP A 90 -17.28 -4.92 13.51
N VAL A 91 -16.07 -4.93 12.95
CA VAL A 91 -15.07 -3.85 13.08
C VAL A 91 -15.12 -2.89 11.90
N CYS A 92 -14.40 -1.76 12.02
CA CYS A 92 -14.34 -0.73 10.97
C CYS A 92 -15.72 -0.22 10.51
N SER A 93 -16.63 -0.02 11.47
CA SER A 93 -17.92 0.60 11.21
C SER A 93 -17.76 2.09 10.92
N THR A 94 -18.48 2.60 9.92
CA THR A 94 -18.53 4.03 9.60
C THR A 94 -19.17 4.88 10.69
N ALA A 95 -19.86 4.25 11.65
CA ALA A 95 -20.35 4.93 12.85
C ALA A 95 -19.21 5.37 13.79
N GLY A 96 -18.06 4.68 13.77
CA GLY A 96 -16.88 5.04 14.56
C GLY A 96 -16.03 6.12 13.87
N SER A 97 -15.89 6.03 12.55
CA SER A 97 -15.23 7.03 11.70
C SER A 97 -15.75 6.89 10.28
N PRO A 98 -16.15 7.98 9.60
CA PRO A 98 -16.52 7.93 8.18
C PRO A 98 -15.44 7.28 7.31
N SER A 99 -14.17 7.56 7.63
CA SER A 99 -13.00 7.06 6.91
C SER A 99 -12.74 5.56 7.08
N ASN A 100 -13.49 4.84 7.94
CA ASN A 100 -13.35 3.39 8.06
C ASN A 100 -13.77 2.63 6.79
N ASN A 101 -14.54 3.26 5.90
CA ASN A 101 -14.92 2.66 4.63
C ASN A 101 -15.08 3.72 3.54
N ASP A 102 -13.98 4.01 2.85
CA ASP A 102 -13.90 4.89 1.69
C ASP A 102 -14.27 4.16 0.38
N ARG A 103 -14.52 2.85 0.44
CA ARG A 103 -15.10 2.00 -0.63
C ARG A 103 -14.30 1.96 -1.94
N GLY A 104 -13.03 2.40 -1.92
CA GLY A 104 -12.21 2.54 -3.13
C GLY A 104 -12.67 3.68 -4.04
N HIS A 105 -13.40 4.67 -3.52
CA HIS A 105 -13.75 5.90 -4.24
C HIS A 105 -12.58 6.87 -4.20
N LEU A 106 -12.49 7.75 -5.21
CA LEU A 106 -11.51 8.82 -5.21
C LEU A 106 -11.73 9.78 -4.04
N LEU A 107 -10.63 10.13 -3.35
CA LEU A 107 -10.59 11.00 -2.19
C LEU A 107 -9.99 12.35 -2.54
N ALA A 108 -10.73 13.40 -2.26
CA ALA A 108 -10.30 14.79 -2.33
C ALA A 108 -10.93 15.59 -1.17
N ARG A 109 -10.53 15.22 0.04
CA ARG A 109 -11.09 15.76 1.28
C ARG A 109 -10.03 16.44 2.13
N SER A 110 -10.42 17.42 2.95
CA SER A 110 -9.53 18.17 3.84
C SER A 110 -9.20 17.45 5.15
N SER A 111 -9.99 16.45 5.53
CA SER A 111 -9.79 15.65 6.76
C SER A 111 -10.57 14.33 6.71
N PRO A 112 -10.16 13.31 7.48
CA PRO A 112 -10.80 11.98 7.48
C PRO A 112 -12.24 11.97 8.02
N SER A 113 -12.69 13.03 8.69
CA SER A 113 -14.07 13.17 9.16
C SER A 113 -15.03 13.69 8.06
N GLN A 114 -14.51 14.20 6.96
CA GLN A 114 -15.33 14.62 5.83
C GLN A 114 -15.86 13.38 5.09
N THR A 115 -17.19 13.32 4.97
CA THR A 115 -17.91 12.27 4.25
C THR A 115 -18.02 12.55 2.74
N THR A 116 -17.54 13.71 2.30
CA THR A 116 -17.60 14.18 0.92
C THR A 116 -16.28 14.81 0.54
N ASN A 117 -15.97 14.81 -0.76
CA ASN A 117 -14.83 15.54 -1.30
C ASN A 117 -15.13 17.05 -1.26
N ASP A 118 -14.48 17.76 -0.33
CA ASP A 118 -14.63 19.21 -0.12
C ASP A 118 -13.47 20.03 -0.71
N LEU A 119 -12.39 19.38 -1.13
CA LEU A 119 -11.30 20.04 -1.84
C LEU A 119 -11.63 20.21 -3.33
N PRO A 120 -11.22 21.34 -3.95
CA PRO A 120 -11.45 21.56 -5.37
C PRO A 120 -10.70 20.52 -6.21
N THR A 121 -11.40 19.94 -7.18
CA THR A 121 -10.85 18.96 -8.13
C THR A 121 -11.33 19.28 -9.54
N TYR A 122 -10.72 18.65 -10.55
CA TYR A 122 -11.11 18.85 -11.94
C TYR A 122 -12.59 18.49 -12.14
N GLU A 123 -13.42 19.50 -12.43
CA GLU A 123 -14.88 19.38 -12.55
C GLU A 123 -15.59 18.67 -11.38
N ASN A 124 -15.02 18.72 -10.17
CA ASN A 124 -15.50 17.95 -9.00
C ASN A 124 -15.48 16.42 -9.19
N LYS A 125 -14.63 15.90 -10.09
CA LYS A 125 -14.51 14.46 -10.40
C LYS A 125 -13.65 13.68 -9.40
N GLY A 126 -13.07 14.36 -8.39
CA GLY A 126 -12.28 13.71 -7.33
C GLY A 126 -10.81 13.48 -7.66
N PHE A 127 -10.33 13.93 -8.81
CA PHE A 127 -8.92 13.90 -9.20
C PHE A 127 -8.45 15.27 -9.71
N LEU A 128 -7.13 15.49 -9.69
CA LEU A 128 -6.51 16.69 -10.26
C LEU A 128 -6.08 16.44 -11.70
N PHE A 129 -6.12 17.47 -12.54
CA PHE A 129 -5.70 17.39 -13.93
C PHE A 129 -4.69 18.50 -14.24
N TRP A 130 -3.44 18.11 -14.48
CA TRP A 130 -2.38 19.00 -14.99
C TRP A 130 -2.53 19.18 -16.50
N ASP A 131 -2.78 20.41 -16.93
CA ASP A 131 -3.04 20.78 -18.33
C ASP A 131 -2.48 22.19 -18.65
N PRO A 132 -1.15 22.39 -18.59
CA PRO A 132 -0.51 23.68 -18.82
C PRO A 132 -0.72 24.24 -20.23
N LEU A 133 -1.16 23.39 -21.17
CA LEU A 133 -1.45 23.77 -22.55
C LEU A 133 -2.95 24.03 -22.79
N SER A 134 -3.79 23.84 -21.78
CA SER A 134 -5.25 24.01 -21.85
C SER A 134 -5.90 23.22 -22.99
N GLN A 135 -5.46 21.97 -23.20
CA GLN A 135 -5.97 21.07 -24.23
C GLN A 135 -7.22 20.30 -23.79
N GLY A 136 -7.44 20.17 -22.47
CA GLY A 136 -8.63 19.60 -21.89
C GLY A 136 -9.90 20.38 -22.20
N THR A 137 -11.05 19.71 -22.17
CA THR A 137 -12.36 20.36 -22.30
C THR A 137 -13.29 19.96 -21.15
N PRO A 138 -13.46 20.83 -20.13
CA PRO A 138 -12.79 22.12 -19.93
C PRO A 138 -11.29 21.98 -19.60
N PRO A 139 -10.49 23.05 -19.70
CA PRO A 139 -9.07 23.02 -19.33
C PRO A 139 -8.83 22.61 -17.87
N GLY A 140 -7.72 21.92 -17.63
CA GLY A 140 -7.22 21.60 -16.28
C GLY A 140 -6.41 22.74 -15.64
N GLU A 141 -5.63 22.39 -14.61
CA GLU A 141 -4.74 23.30 -13.90
C GLU A 141 -3.49 23.63 -14.73
N THR A 142 -3.11 24.91 -14.76
CA THR A 142 -1.96 25.43 -15.51
C THR A 142 -0.82 25.91 -14.59
N ASP A 143 -1.13 26.15 -13.32
CA ASP A 143 -0.18 26.55 -12.29
C ASP A 143 0.30 25.33 -11.50
N ARG A 144 1.61 25.06 -11.60
CA ARG A 144 2.24 23.92 -10.95
C ARG A 144 2.20 24.03 -9.43
N GLU A 145 2.31 25.23 -8.88
CA GLU A 145 2.27 25.46 -7.44
C GLU A 145 0.87 25.14 -6.90
N ALA A 146 -0.17 25.66 -7.57
CA ALA A 146 -1.57 25.37 -7.23
C ALA A 146 -1.91 23.86 -7.33
N LEU A 147 -1.41 23.17 -8.36
CA LEU A 147 -1.56 21.72 -8.48
C LEU A 147 -0.91 20.99 -7.30
N THR A 148 0.33 21.37 -6.96
CA THR A 148 1.11 20.73 -5.90
C THR A 148 0.49 20.97 -4.53
N ASP A 149 0.03 22.18 -4.25
CA ASP A 149 -0.65 22.54 -3.01
C ASP A 149 -1.96 21.75 -2.83
N SER A 150 -2.76 21.66 -3.89
CA SER A 150 -4.00 20.87 -3.88
C SER A 150 -3.69 19.38 -3.67
N PHE A 151 -2.66 18.85 -4.33
CA PHE A 151 -2.25 17.46 -4.19
C PHE A 151 -1.77 17.16 -2.76
N ALA A 152 -0.95 18.04 -2.19
CA ALA A 152 -0.50 17.92 -0.80
C ALA A 152 -1.69 17.90 0.15
N GLN A 153 -2.64 18.84 0.03
CA GLN A 153 -3.85 18.86 0.86
C GLN A 153 -4.67 17.56 0.75
N MET A 154 -4.80 17.00 -0.46
CA MET A 154 -5.48 15.72 -0.65
C MET A 154 -4.73 14.57 0.05
N VAL A 155 -3.40 14.52 -0.02
CA VAL A 155 -2.57 13.52 0.67
C VAL A 155 -2.75 13.58 2.19
N VAL A 156 -2.64 14.77 2.79
CA VAL A 156 -2.82 14.96 4.24
C VAL A 156 -4.25 14.67 4.68
N GLY A 157 -5.22 15.04 3.83
CA GLY A 157 -6.64 14.91 4.12
C GLY A 157 -7.16 13.47 4.08
N VAL A 158 -6.38 12.52 3.53
CA VAL A 158 -6.65 11.09 3.70
C VAL A 158 -6.75 10.75 5.20
N GLY A 159 -5.82 11.26 6.01
CA GLY A 159 -5.82 11.17 7.46
C GLY A 159 -5.44 9.78 8.01
N GLN A 160 -5.57 9.62 9.33
CA GLN A 160 -5.16 8.41 10.07
C GLN A 160 -6.28 7.81 10.93
N GLN A 161 -7.54 8.01 10.50
CA GLN A 161 -8.74 7.54 11.22
C GLN A 161 -9.50 6.48 10.41
N GLY A 162 -8.78 5.79 9.52
CA GLY A 162 -9.28 4.68 8.73
C GLY A 162 -9.40 3.38 9.52
N CYS A 163 -9.78 2.34 8.78
CA CYS A 163 -9.91 0.99 9.27
C CYS A 163 -8.54 0.40 9.64
N GLY A 164 -8.45 -0.21 10.83
CA GLY A 164 -7.27 -0.95 11.30
C GLY A 164 -7.06 -2.33 10.64
N TYR A 165 -7.67 -2.55 9.48
CA TYR A 165 -7.52 -3.75 8.64
C TYR A 165 -7.26 -3.22 7.23
N GLU A 166 -6.06 -2.71 7.08
CA GLU A 166 -5.58 -1.90 5.97
C GLU A 166 -5.56 -2.77 4.71
N ALA A 167 -6.28 -2.37 3.67
CA ALA A 167 -6.37 -3.13 2.43
C ALA A 167 -5.74 -2.37 1.26
N PRO A 168 -4.43 -2.07 1.32
CA PRO A 168 -3.78 -1.29 0.30
C PRO A 168 -3.89 -1.93 -1.10
N LEU A 169 -3.76 -3.25 -1.21
CA LEU A 169 -3.86 -3.92 -2.51
C LEU A 169 -5.29 -3.94 -3.05
N GLU A 170 -6.27 -4.23 -2.21
CA GLU A 170 -7.68 -4.23 -2.62
C GLU A 170 -8.21 -2.82 -2.87
N GLY A 171 -7.72 -1.80 -2.16
CA GLY A 171 -8.13 -0.40 -2.31
C GLY A 171 -7.92 0.11 -3.74
N TRP A 172 -6.70 -0.03 -4.28
CA TRP A 172 -6.44 0.36 -5.67
C TRP A 172 -7.03 -0.64 -6.67
N TYR A 173 -7.04 -1.95 -6.36
CA TYR A 173 -7.61 -2.96 -7.26
C TYR A 173 -9.09 -2.70 -7.50
N ARG A 174 -9.84 -2.40 -6.43
CA ARG A 174 -11.27 -2.12 -6.48
C ARG A 174 -11.58 -0.90 -7.35
N PHE A 175 -10.75 0.14 -7.28
CA PHE A 175 -10.90 1.33 -8.12
C PHE A 175 -10.52 1.08 -9.58
N LEU A 176 -9.34 0.50 -9.83
CA LEU A 176 -8.75 0.41 -11.17
C LEU A 176 -9.22 -0.80 -11.97
N ALA A 177 -9.33 -1.97 -11.32
CA ALA A 177 -9.40 -3.25 -12.01
C ALA A 177 -10.73 -3.98 -11.80
N ASP A 178 -11.33 -3.96 -10.60
CA ASP A 178 -12.55 -4.74 -10.32
C ASP A 178 -13.66 -4.43 -11.34
N PRO A 179 -14.06 -5.38 -12.20
CA PRO A 179 -15.03 -5.11 -13.27
C PRO A 179 -16.44 -4.90 -12.71
N GLU A 180 -16.69 -5.42 -11.52
CA GLU A 180 -17.98 -5.34 -10.85
C GLU A 180 -17.70 -5.03 -9.37
N PRO A 181 -17.37 -3.79 -8.97
CA PRO A 181 -17.23 -3.44 -7.56
C PRO A 181 -18.59 -3.49 -6.87
N TYR A 182 -18.70 -4.14 -5.71
CA TYR A 182 -20.01 -4.32 -5.04
C TYR A 182 -20.54 -3.04 -4.42
N ASN A 183 -21.85 -2.81 -4.47
CA ASN A 183 -22.42 -1.70 -3.74
C ASN A 183 -22.49 -2.06 -2.25
N VAL A 184 -23.06 -3.21 -1.89
CA VAL A 184 -23.22 -3.60 -0.48
C VAL A 184 -22.66 -5.00 -0.26
N LEU A 185 -22.11 -5.26 0.92
CA LEU A 185 -21.73 -6.58 1.37
C LEU A 185 -22.62 -6.96 2.55
N THR A 186 -23.41 -8.02 2.42
CA THR A 186 -24.34 -8.47 3.47
C THR A 186 -23.90 -9.80 4.04
N VAL A 187 -23.96 -9.96 5.36
CA VAL A 187 -23.76 -11.27 6.01
C VAL A 187 -25.12 -11.86 6.36
N SER A 188 -25.40 -13.06 5.85
CA SER A 188 -26.61 -13.83 6.17
C SER A 188 -26.26 -15.31 6.27
N GLY A 189 -26.78 -15.99 7.30
CA GLY A 189 -26.53 -17.42 7.50
C GLY A 189 -25.04 -17.77 7.67
N GLY A 190 -24.22 -16.85 8.19
CA GLY A 190 -22.77 -17.05 8.34
C GLY A 190 -21.97 -16.93 7.03
N SER A 191 -22.55 -16.30 6.01
CA SER A 191 -21.88 -16.05 4.74
C SER A 191 -22.03 -14.59 4.33
N ALA A 192 -20.91 -13.93 4.04
CA ALA A 192 -20.89 -12.66 3.33
C ALA A 192 -21.26 -12.88 1.86
N THR A 193 -22.01 -11.95 1.27
CA THR A 193 -22.41 -11.98 -0.14
C THR A 193 -22.38 -10.56 -0.72
N PRO A 194 -21.54 -10.30 -1.74
CA PRO A 194 -21.54 -9.02 -2.44
C PRO A 194 -22.85 -8.80 -3.22
N GLN A 195 -23.42 -7.60 -3.15
CA GLN A 195 -24.69 -7.24 -3.76
C GLN A 195 -24.61 -5.92 -4.54
N GLY A 196 -25.28 -5.88 -5.70
CA GLY A 196 -25.30 -4.72 -6.58
C GLY A 196 -23.93 -4.40 -7.19
N VAL A 197 -23.88 -3.28 -7.92
CA VAL A 197 -22.66 -2.73 -8.52
C VAL A 197 -22.53 -1.27 -8.09
N ASP A 198 -21.33 -0.87 -7.71
CA ASP A 198 -20.97 0.49 -7.35
C ASP A 198 -20.75 1.32 -8.63
N THR A 199 -21.85 1.84 -9.18
CA THR A 199 -21.82 2.60 -10.42
C THR A 199 -21.11 3.95 -10.28
N ALA A 200 -21.06 4.51 -9.07
CA ALA A 200 -20.34 5.76 -8.81
C ALA A 200 -18.82 5.55 -8.96
N LEU A 201 -18.29 4.46 -8.39
CA LEU A 201 -16.90 4.07 -8.59
C LEU A 201 -16.59 3.81 -10.07
N LEU A 202 -17.45 3.07 -10.77
CA LEU A 202 -17.26 2.81 -12.20
C LEU A 202 -17.21 4.08 -13.03
N GLN A 203 -18.06 5.06 -12.71
CA GLN A 203 -18.04 6.37 -13.36
C GLN A 203 -16.74 7.13 -13.06
N GLN A 204 -16.33 7.24 -11.80
CA GLN A 204 -15.08 7.90 -11.41
C GLN A 204 -13.86 7.29 -12.12
N ARG A 205 -13.83 5.95 -12.24
CA ARG A 205 -12.77 5.25 -12.95
C ARG A 205 -12.74 5.60 -14.44
N ALA A 206 -13.90 5.61 -15.10
CA ALA A 206 -13.97 5.95 -16.52
C ALA A 206 -13.55 7.40 -16.79
N GLU A 207 -13.85 8.32 -15.87
CA GLU A 207 -13.45 9.72 -15.95
C GLU A 207 -11.95 9.94 -15.67
N PHE A 208 -11.34 9.11 -14.80
CA PHE A 208 -9.94 9.20 -14.41
C PHE A 208 -8.99 8.45 -15.38
N LEU A 209 -9.33 7.22 -15.77
CA LEU A 209 -8.40 6.28 -16.38
C LEU A 209 -8.42 6.34 -17.90
N ARG A 210 -7.26 6.54 -18.52
CA ARG A 210 -7.13 6.70 -19.97
C ARG A 210 -6.28 5.60 -20.56
N SER A 211 -6.80 4.90 -21.57
CA SER A 211 -6.13 3.71 -22.11
C SER A 211 -4.87 4.01 -22.93
N ASP A 212 -4.56 5.27 -23.22
CA ASP A 212 -3.33 5.72 -23.89
C ASP A 212 -2.28 6.34 -22.95
N SER A 213 -2.51 6.33 -21.64
CA SER A 213 -1.58 6.86 -20.62
C SER A 213 -0.61 5.80 -20.07
N LEU A 214 0.50 6.28 -19.50
CA LEU A 214 1.29 5.55 -18.52
C LEU A 214 0.53 5.56 -17.18
N LEU A 215 0.06 4.40 -16.73
CA LEU A 215 -0.56 4.23 -15.41
C LEU A 215 0.52 3.96 -14.36
N VAL A 216 0.51 4.73 -13.28
CA VAL A 216 1.38 4.55 -12.12
C VAL A 216 0.53 4.42 -10.87
N VAL A 217 0.68 3.28 -10.17
CA VAL A 217 0.11 3.06 -8.84
C VAL A 217 1.22 3.22 -7.80
N MET A 218 1.10 4.19 -6.90
CA MET A 218 2.07 4.43 -5.83
C MET A 218 1.41 4.20 -4.48
N MET A 219 1.88 3.19 -3.76
CA MET A 219 1.38 2.83 -2.43
C MET A 219 2.20 3.51 -1.32
N LEU A 220 1.55 4.01 -0.29
CA LEU A 220 2.16 4.47 0.95
C LEU A 220 1.50 3.72 2.12
N SER A 221 2.24 2.85 2.82
CA SER A 221 1.71 2.08 3.96
C SER A 221 2.82 1.67 4.91
N ASP A 222 2.58 1.83 6.22
CA ASP A 222 3.52 1.43 7.27
C ASP A 222 3.24 0.04 7.85
N GLU A 223 2.27 -0.68 7.29
CA GLU A 223 1.83 -2.02 7.68
C GLU A 223 1.78 -2.98 6.48
N SER A 224 1.57 -4.27 6.76
CA SER A 224 1.41 -5.30 5.73
C SER A 224 -0.05 -5.33 5.24
N ASP A 225 -0.25 -5.60 3.95
CA ASP A 225 -1.59 -5.66 3.36
C ASP A 225 -2.53 -6.67 4.04
N CYS A 226 -3.71 -6.20 4.44
CA CYS A 226 -4.83 -7.00 4.93
C CYS A 226 -6.04 -6.97 3.98
N SER A 227 -5.79 -7.23 2.70
CA SER A 227 -6.85 -7.34 1.68
C SER A 227 -7.66 -8.63 1.84
N ILE A 228 -8.59 -8.63 2.81
CA ILE A 228 -9.51 -9.73 3.12
C ILE A 228 -10.40 -10.02 1.90
N ARG A 229 -10.65 -11.29 1.64
CA ARG A 229 -11.54 -11.74 0.58
C ARG A 229 -12.99 -11.39 0.91
N GLU A 230 -13.73 -10.85 -0.04
CA GLU A 230 -15.16 -10.75 0.09
C GLU A 230 -15.86 -12.10 -0.14
N GLY A 231 -16.97 -12.31 0.55
CA GLY A 231 -17.81 -13.48 0.37
C GLY A 231 -17.55 -14.62 1.36
N GLY A 232 -18.51 -15.54 1.50
CA GLY A 232 -18.36 -16.73 2.33
C GLY A 232 -18.03 -16.39 3.79
N GLN A 233 -17.12 -17.15 4.40
CA GLN A 233 -16.75 -17.00 5.81
C GLN A 233 -15.66 -15.94 6.07
N TYR A 234 -15.12 -15.28 5.04
CA TYR A 234 -13.88 -14.50 5.20
C TYR A 234 -14.06 -13.24 6.07
N TYR A 235 -15.29 -12.75 6.20
CA TYR A 235 -15.65 -11.65 7.12
C TYR A 235 -15.30 -11.94 8.59
N LEU A 236 -15.12 -13.21 8.96
CA LEU A 236 -14.70 -13.62 10.30
C LEU A 236 -13.31 -13.10 10.68
N ALA A 237 -12.44 -12.77 9.72
CA ALA A 237 -11.19 -12.08 10.01
C ALA A 237 -11.47 -10.71 10.66
N ALA A 238 -12.43 -9.97 10.13
CA ALA A 238 -12.82 -8.66 10.64
C ALA A 238 -13.95 -8.74 11.70
N THR A 239 -14.07 -9.87 12.41
CA THR A 239 -15.08 -10.07 13.47
C THR A 239 -14.39 -10.26 14.81
N TYR A 240 -14.78 -9.48 15.81
CA TYR A 240 -14.24 -9.57 17.18
C TYR A 240 -15.30 -9.31 18.28
N GLY A 241 -16.47 -8.80 17.92
CA GLY A 241 -17.55 -8.56 18.87
C GLY A 241 -17.95 -9.82 19.64
N ASN A 242 -18.46 -9.61 20.86
CA ASN A 242 -18.81 -10.67 21.80
C ASN A 242 -17.64 -11.61 22.17
N ASN A 243 -16.41 -11.09 22.19
CA ASN A 243 -15.17 -11.84 22.46
C ASN A 243 -14.99 -13.02 21.47
N PHE A 244 -15.32 -12.79 20.21
CA PHE A 244 -15.09 -13.79 19.17
C PHE A 244 -13.59 -13.97 18.94
N HIS A 245 -13.18 -15.23 18.90
CA HIS A 245 -11.84 -15.66 18.53
C HIS A 245 -11.95 -16.67 17.39
N LEU A 246 -10.94 -16.75 16.53
CA LEU A 246 -10.92 -17.73 15.46
C LEU A 246 -10.66 -19.15 15.99
N PRO A 247 -11.15 -20.20 15.34
CA PRO A 247 -10.77 -21.56 15.66
C PRO A 247 -9.26 -21.76 15.49
N LYS A 248 -8.66 -22.63 16.30
CA LYS A 248 -7.24 -23.00 16.14
C LYS A 248 -7.00 -23.63 14.77
N ALA A 249 -5.76 -23.51 14.27
CA ALA A 249 -5.29 -24.34 13.18
C ALA A 249 -4.98 -25.77 13.64
N ARG A 250 -5.00 -26.71 12.69
CA ARG A 250 -4.40 -28.04 12.89
C ARG A 250 -2.91 -27.92 13.19
N ALA A 251 -2.35 -28.83 13.99
CA ALA A 251 -0.96 -28.79 14.45
C ALA A 251 0.06 -28.75 13.30
N VAL A 252 -0.24 -29.40 12.17
CA VAL A 252 0.63 -29.40 10.98
C VAL A 252 0.88 -27.98 10.43
N CYS A 253 -0.10 -27.08 10.55
CA CYS A 253 0.03 -25.69 10.12
C CYS A 253 1.17 -24.96 10.86
N ALA A 254 1.44 -25.33 12.11
CA ALA A 254 2.48 -24.71 12.92
C ALA A 254 3.89 -25.01 12.41
N THR A 255 4.08 -26.10 11.64
CA THR A 255 5.36 -26.49 11.07
C THR A 255 5.42 -26.25 9.56
N ASP A 256 4.34 -26.53 8.85
CA ASP A 256 4.24 -26.41 7.40
C ASP A 256 2.84 -25.86 7.03
N PRO A 257 2.70 -24.53 6.89
CA PRO A 257 1.44 -23.92 6.47
C PRO A 257 1.01 -24.32 5.05
N GLY A 258 1.94 -24.77 4.21
CA GLY A 258 1.68 -25.23 2.84
C GLY A 258 1.23 -26.70 2.74
N ASP A 259 1.25 -27.44 3.85
CA ASP A 259 0.82 -28.83 3.87
C ASP A 259 -0.68 -28.94 3.49
N PRO A 260 -1.09 -29.88 2.61
CA PRO A 260 -2.50 -30.06 2.23
C PRO A 260 -3.43 -30.43 3.40
N CYS A 261 -2.87 -30.91 4.51
CA CYS A 261 -3.57 -31.13 5.77
C CYS A 261 -3.67 -29.86 6.64
N CYS A 262 -2.99 -28.76 6.31
CA CYS A 262 -3.16 -27.50 7.03
C CYS A 262 -4.53 -26.88 6.74
N ALA A 263 -5.41 -26.93 7.75
CA ALA A 263 -6.76 -26.39 7.71
C ALA A 263 -7.17 -25.88 9.09
N SER A 264 -8.24 -25.08 9.16
CA SER A 264 -8.84 -24.69 10.44
C SER A 264 -9.45 -25.90 11.13
N CYS A 265 -9.36 -25.96 12.46
CA CYS A 265 -10.01 -27.00 13.26
C CYS A 265 -11.54 -26.97 13.17
N ALA A 266 -12.14 -25.86 12.74
CA ALA A 266 -13.59 -25.75 12.51
C ALA A 266 -14.02 -26.16 11.09
N GLN A 267 -13.08 -26.52 10.21
CA GLN A 267 -13.39 -27.02 8.87
C GLN A 267 -13.40 -28.55 8.85
N ALA A 268 -14.03 -29.11 7.82
CA ALA A 268 -13.94 -30.55 7.56
C ALA A 268 -12.48 -30.96 7.40
N VAL A 269 -12.11 -32.11 7.98
CA VAL A 269 -10.77 -32.66 7.84
C VAL A 269 -10.48 -32.86 6.35
N PRO A 270 -9.38 -32.27 5.81
CA PRO A 270 -9.02 -32.45 4.42
C PRO A 270 -8.87 -33.92 4.04
N ALA A 271 -9.24 -34.26 2.80
CA ALA A 271 -9.17 -35.62 2.30
C ALA A 271 -7.74 -36.19 2.42
N GLY A 272 -7.61 -37.41 2.95
CA GLY A 272 -6.31 -38.06 3.16
C GLY A 272 -5.64 -37.74 4.49
N CYS A 273 -6.21 -36.85 5.32
CA CYS A 273 -5.65 -36.48 6.60
C CYS A 273 -6.34 -37.19 7.77
N ALA A 274 -5.58 -37.54 8.81
CA ALA A 274 -6.14 -38.03 10.07
C ALA A 274 -6.85 -36.92 10.85
N VAL A 275 -7.79 -37.26 11.72
CA VAL A 275 -8.34 -36.33 12.71
C VAL A 275 -7.20 -35.85 13.60
N ASP A 276 -7.10 -34.53 13.78
CA ASP A 276 -6.09 -33.93 14.64
C ASP A 276 -6.62 -33.80 16.07
N PRO A 277 -6.09 -34.55 17.06
CA PRO A 277 -6.56 -34.46 18.44
C PRO A 277 -6.29 -33.08 19.07
N THR A 278 -5.34 -32.29 18.56
CA THR A 278 -5.09 -30.94 19.11
C THR A 278 -6.17 -29.94 18.72
N CYS A 279 -7.08 -30.31 17.82
CA CYS A 279 -8.23 -29.49 17.46
C CYS A 279 -9.36 -29.52 18.49
N PHE A 280 -9.33 -30.42 19.47
CA PHE A 280 -10.49 -30.68 20.32
C PHE A 280 -10.09 -30.70 21.81
N PRO A 281 -10.97 -30.25 22.72
CA PRO A 281 -10.72 -30.38 24.15
C PRO A 281 -10.48 -31.85 24.53
N ASN A 282 -9.33 -32.12 25.14
CA ASN A 282 -8.86 -33.47 25.50
C ASN A 282 -8.83 -34.47 24.31
N GLY A 283 -8.80 -33.98 23.07
CA GLY A 283 -8.82 -34.82 21.87
C GLY A 283 -10.17 -35.44 21.53
N ASP A 284 -11.28 -34.95 22.08
CA ASP A 284 -12.63 -35.46 21.83
C ASP A 284 -13.41 -34.59 20.82
N PRO A 285 -13.58 -35.05 19.56
CA PRO A 285 -14.29 -34.28 18.53
C PRO A 285 -15.75 -33.96 18.86
N SER A 286 -16.37 -34.68 19.79
CA SER A 286 -17.75 -34.40 20.21
C SER A 286 -17.90 -33.09 20.98
N GLN A 287 -16.80 -32.53 21.48
CA GLN A 287 -16.79 -31.27 22.25
C GLN A 287 -16.63 -30.02 21.37
N GLY A 288 -16.53 -30.18 20.06
CA GLY A 288 -16.32 -29.08 19.11
C GLY A 288 -14.88 -28.57 19.07
N PRO A 289 -14.57 -27.70 18.10
CA PRO A 289 -13.20 -27.23 17.89
C PRO A 289 -12.73 -26.31 19.02
N LEU A 290 -11.44 -26.37 19.34
CA LEU A 290 -10.78 -25.40 20.19
C LEU A 290 -10.70 -24.05 19.48
N MET A 291 -11.07 -23.00 20.21
CA MET A 291 -10.88 -21.62 19.79
C MET A 291 -9.50 -21.13 20.24
N THR A 292 -8.94 -20.17 19.53
CA THR A 292 -7.83 -19.37 20.05
C THR A 292 -8.29 -18.54 21.26
N ASN A 293 -7.34 -18.05 22.04
CA ASN A 293 -7.60 -17.11 23.13
C ASN A 293 -7.07 -15.70 22.81
N ALA A 294 -7.34 -14.74 23.69
CA ALA A 294 -6.95 -13.34 23.50
C ALA A 294 -5.46 -13.09 23.25
N VAL A 295 -4.56 -13.94 23.78
CA VAL A 295 -3.10 -13.84 23.56
C VAL A 295 -2.68 -14.48 22.23
N GLU A 296 -3.44 -15.45 21.74
CA GLU A 296 -3.20 -16.12 20.45
C GLU A 296 -3.84 -15.34 19.28
N ASP A 297 -4.84 -14.51 19.55
CA ASP A 297 -5.74 -13.93 18.57
C ASP A 297 -6.16 -12.49 18.90
N HIS A 298 -5.16 -11.63 19.05
CA HIS A 298 -5.35 -10.20 19.20
C HIS A 298 -5.81 -9.56 17.87
N PRO A 299 -6.79 -8.63 17.87
CA PRO A 299 -7.33 -8.00 16.66
C PRO A 299 -6.27 -7.39 15.73
N ASN A 300 -5.31 -6.63 16.25
CA ASN A 300 -4.26 -5.98 15.44
C ASN A 300 -3.36 -6.97 14.68
N LEU A 301 -3.37 -8.24 15.07
CA LEU A 301 -2.55 -9.26 14.43
C LEU A 301 -3.35 -10.15 13.49
N ARG A 302 -4.63 -9.89 13.24
CA ARG A 302 -5.46 -10.85 12.49
C ARG A 302 -4.91 -11.18 11.10
N CYS A 303 -4.18 -10.26 10.49
CA CYS A 303 -3.63 -10.39 9.14
C CYS A 303 -2.23 -11.03 9.13
N PHE A 304 -1.62 -11.22 10.31
CA PHE A 304 -0.33 -11.86 10.50
C PHE A 304 -0.45 -13.38 10.60
N GLU A 305 0.33 -14.12 9.79
CA GLU A 305 0.46 -15.59 9.80
C GLU A 305 -0.88 -16.37 9.86
N GLN A 306 -1.89 -15.95 9.08
CA GLN A 306 -3.25 -16.50 9.14
C GLN A 306 -3.32 -18.02 8.92
N LYS A 307 -2.59 -18.54 7.92
CA LYS A 307 -2.54 -19.97 7.67
C LYS A 307 -1.94 -20.75 8.83
N ARG A 308 -0.83 -20.28 9.41
CA ARG A 308 -0.16 -20.91 10.56
C ARG A 308 -1.05 -20.89 11.82
N ARG A 309 -1.75 -19.78 12.06
CA ARG A 309 -2.51 -19.53 13.29
C ARG A 309 -3.94 -20.06 13.26
N PHE A 310 -4.61 -19.94 12.11
CA PHE A 310 -6.03 -20.24 11.96
C PHE A 310 -6.32 -21.32 10.92
N GLY A 311 -5.33 -21.74 10.12
CA GLY A 311 -5.49 -22.75 9.08
C GLY A 311 -6.23 -22.27 7.83
N ILE A 312 -6.55 -20.98 7.75
CA ILE A 312 -7.27 -20.32 6.66
C ILE A 312 -6.46 -19.11 6.21
N ASP A 313 -6.31 -18.93 4.89
CA ASP A 313 -5.90 -17.66 4.30
C ASP A 313 -7.16 -16.83 4.02
N PHE A 314 -7.34 -15.76 4.80
CA PHE A 314 -8.47 -14.86 4.64
C PHE A 314 -8.22 -13.80 3.57
N LEU A 315 -6.97 -13.58 3.19
CA LEU A 315 -6.57 -12.56 2.23
C LEU A 315 -6.63 -13.06 0.79
N TYR A 316 -6.79 -12.16 -0.17
CA TYR A 316 -6.58 -12.49 -1.57
C TYR A 316 -5.11 -12.89 -1.83
N PRO A 317 -4.87 -13.87 -2.72
CA PRO A 317 -3.51 -14.17 -3.19
C PRO A 317 -2.92 -12.96 -3.92
N THR A 318 -1.61 -12.74 -3.78
CA THR A 318 -0.92 -11.61 -4.40
C THR A 318 -0.98 -11.63 -5.93
N GLU A 319 -1.10 -12.83 -6.51
CA GLU A 319 -1.17 -13.08 -7.94
C GLU A 319 -2.40 -12.42 -8.57
N ARG A 320 -3.49 -12.22 -7.80
CA ARG A 320 -4.67 -11.45 -8.24
C ARG A 320 -4.28 -10.05 -8.68
N TYR A 321 -3.44 -9.39 -7.89
CA TYR A 321 -3.03 -8.01 -8.11
C TYR A 321 -2.02 -7.90 -9.25
N VAL A 322 -1.12 -8.88 -9.37
CA VAL A 322 -0.20 -8.98 -10.51
C VAL A 322 -0.97 -9.22 -11.81
N GLN A 323 -1.97 -10.11 -11.79
CA GLN A 323 -2.84 -10.34 -12.95
C GLN A 323 -3.59 -9.07 -13.35
N ALA A 324 -4.11 -8.30 -12.38
CA ALA A 324 -4.79 -7.03 -12.65
C ALA A 324 -3.88 -6.03 -13.37
N LEU A 325 -2.58 -5.97 -13.01
CA LEU A 325 -1.63 -5.00 -13.57
C LEU A 325 -0.94 -5.48 -14.85
N SER A 326 -1.15 -6.73 -15.28
CA SER A 326 -0.40 -7.33 -16.41
C SER A 326 -1.27 -8.01 -17.48
N SER A 327 -2.49 -8.42 -17.13
CA SER A 327 -3.37 -9.20 -18.03
C SER A 327 -4.50 -8.33 -18.61
N PRO A 328 -4.73 -8.37 -19.94
CA PRO A 328 -5.84 -7.67 -20.58
C PRO A 328 -7.23 -8.21 -20.19
N THR A 329 -7.29 -9.36 -19.49
CA THR A 329 -8.52 -9.94 -18.96
C THR A 329 -8.35 -10.37 -17.50
N ILE A 330 -9.45 -10.32 -16.75
CA ILE A 330 -9.55 -10.69 -15.33
C ILE A 330 -10.87 -11.43 -15.08
N ALA A 331 -10.97 -12.14 -13.96
CA ALA A 331 -12.21 -12.79 -13.56
C ALA A 331 -13.19 -11.78 -12.94
N ASN A 332 -14.45 -11.80 -13.38
CA ASN A 332 -15.56 -11.15 -12.66
C ASN A 332 -15.96 -11.95 -11.41
N ARG A 333 -16.99 -11.50 -10.67
CA ARG A 333 -17.42 -12.16 -9.44
C ARG A 333 -17.92 -13.60 -9.65
N GLN A 334 -18.38 -13.93 -10.86
CA GLN A 334 -18.83 -15.27 -11.24
C GLN A 334 -17.68 -16.17 -11.72
N GLY A 335 -16.45 -15.64 -11.80
CA GLY A 335 -15.27 -16.36 -12.27
C GLY A 335 -15.11 -16.35 -13.79
N GLU A 336 -15.92 -15.58 -14.52
CA GLU A 336 -15.84 -15.45 -15.97
C GLU A 336 -14.74 -14.47 -16.36
N LEU A 337 -13.95 -14.80 -17.37
CA LEU A 337 -12.92 -13.89 -17.89
C LEU A 337 -13.57 -12.77 -18.70
N VAL A 338 -13.42 -11.54 -18.23
CA VAL A 338 -13.92 -10.31 -18.84
C VAL A 338 -12.75 -9.37 -19.17
N PRO A 339 -12.95 -8.37 -20.06
CA PRO A 339 -11.95 -7.34 -20.31
C PRO A 339 -11.54 -6.65 -19.00
N ASN A 340 -10.24 -6.50 -18.80
CA ASN A 340 -9.70 -5.76 -17.66
C ASN A 340 -9.83 -4.26 -17.93
N PRO A 341 -10.49 -3.49 -17.04
CA PRO A 341 -10.65 -2.04 -17.19
C PRO A 341 -9.34 -1.27 -17.34
N ILE A 342 -8.22 -1.77 -16.78
CA ILE A 342 -6.89 -1.15 -16.94
C ILE A 342 -6.42 -1.16 -18.40
N PHE A 343 -6.86 -2.12 -19.21
CA PHE A 343 -6.42 -2.31 -20.59
C PHE A 343 -7.54 -2.06 -21.60
N SER A 344 -8.68 -1.57 -21.13
CA SER A 344 -9.86 -1.31 -21.93
C SER A 344 -10.04 0.19 -22.13
N ASP A 345 -10.61 0.55 -23.26
CA ASP A 345 -11.18 1.87 -23.45
C ASP A 345 -12.48 1.97 -22.63
N LEU A 346 -12.51 2.93 -21.71
CA LEU A 346 -13.64 3.17 -20.80
C LEU A 346 -14.51 4.34 -21.26
N ASP A 347 -14.11 5.09 -22.30
CA ASP A 347 -14.91 6.15 -22.91
C ASP A 347 -15.20 5.85 -24.38
N PRO A 348 -16.22 5.01 -24.67
CA PRO A 348 -16.57 4.66 -26.04
C PRO A 348 -17.14 5.85 -26.84
N SER A 349 -17.33 7.02 -26.22
CA SER A 349 -17.90 8.20 -26.86
C SER A 349 -16.87 9.06 -27.59
N ASP A 350 -15.57 8.87 -27.32
CA ASP A 350 -14.48 9.67 -27.89
C ASP A 350 -14.09 9.24 -29.32
N GLY A 351 -14.64 8.12 -29.81
CA GLY A 351 -14.40 7.58 -31.15
C GLY A 351 -13.01 6.97 -31.34
N SER A 352 -12.23 6.86 -30.27
CA SER A 352 -11.00 6.10 -30.15
C SER A 352 -11.31 4.74 -29.50
N SER A 353 -10.39 3.77 -29.61
CA SER A 353 -10.49 2.52 -28.83
C SER A 353 -9.08 2.01 -28.50
N PRO A 354 -8.25 2.80 -27.81
CA PRO A 354 -6.90 2.38 -27.47
C PRO A 354 -6.98 1.25 -26.43
N ALA A 355 -6.04 0.31 -26.52
CA ALA A 355 -5.75 -0.62 -25.44
C ALA A 355 -4.39 -0.25 -24.87
N ARG A 356 -4.31 -0.06 -23.55
CA ARG A 356 -3.05 0.23 -22.87
C ARG A 356 -2.10 -0.95 -23.07
N ASP A 357 -0.86 -0.69 -23.51
CA ASP A 357 0.16 -1.74 -23.53
C ASP A 357 0.50 -2.12 -22.08
N PRO A 358 0.49 -3.41 -21.69
CA PRO A 358 0.82 -3.83 -20.33
C PRO A 358 2.12 -3.28 -19.77
N ARG A 359 3.10 -2.93 -20.62
CA ARG A 359 4.38 -2.33 -20.20
C ARG A 359 4.28 -0.84 -19.84
N LEU A 360 3.11 -0.21 -20.04
CA LEU A 360 2.74 1.15 -19.61
C LEU A 360 1.95 1.13 -18.29
N VAL A 361 2.04 0.06 -17.51
CA VAL A 361 1.54 0.01 -16.13
C VAL A 361 2.73 -0.10 -15.19
N MET A 362 2.76 0.67 -14.12
CA MET A 362 3.81 0.60 -13.11
C MET A 362 3.19 0.57 -11.72
N VAL A 363 3.84 -0.13 -10.81
CA VAL A 363 3.50 -0.13 -9.40
C VAL A 363 4.73 0.17 -8.59
N GLY A 364 4.59 1.00 -7.58
CA GLY A 364 5.60 1.11 -6.55
C GLY A 364 5.00 1.18 -5.16
N GLY A 365 5.86 1.04 -4.17
CA GLY A 365 5.47 1.18 -2.77
C GLY A 365 6.54 1.88 -1.97
N ILE A 366 6.15 2.93 -1.25
CA ILE A 366 6.85 3.48 -0.10
C ILE A 366 6.29 2.73 1.10
N VAL A 367 6.93 1.61 1.43
CA VAL A 367 6.41 0.62 2.38
C VAL A 367 7.42 0.34 3.49
N GLY A 368 6.98 -0.38 4.52
CA GLY A 368 7.82 -0.76 5.64
C GLY A 368 8.97 -1.71 5.26
N VAL A 369 10.10 -1.12 4.89
CA VAL A 369 11.40 -1.75 4.64
C VAL A 369 12.49 -0.79 5.09
N PRO A 370 13.54 -1.20 5.80
CA PRO A 370 14.72 -0.36 6.04
C PRO A 370 15.30 0.16 4.72
N TRP A 371 15.48 1.48 4.60
CA TRP A 371 16.06 2.08 3.40
C TRP A 371 17.45 1.51 3.07
N GLN A 372 18.20 1.08 4.08
CA GLN A 372 19.52 0.48 3.95
C GLN A 372 19.49 -0.76 3.06
N HIS A 373 18.44 -1.59 3.16
CA HIS A 373 18.32 -2.78 2.31
C HIS A 373 18.01 -2.42 0.85
N LEU A 374 17.34 -1.29 0.62
CA LEU A 374 16.98 -0.82 -0.72
C LEU A 374 18.08 0.01 -1.38
N ALA A 375 18.97 0.64 -0.61
CA ALA A 375 20.01 1.53 -1.14
C ALA A 375 21.08 0.78 -1.94
N ARG A 376 21.62 1.41 -3.00
CA ARG A 376 22.76 0.85 -3.75
C ARG A 376 24.01 0.73 -2.87
N ASP A 377 24.16 1.63 -1.91
CA ASP A 377 25.10 1.56 -0.80
C ASP A 377 24.34 1.65 0.53
N GLU A 378 24.42 0.63 1.38
CA GLU A 378 23.69 0.55 2.64
C GLU A 378 24.13 1.62 3.67
N ALA A 379 25.29 2.24 3.47
CA ALA A 379 25.83 3.32 4.30
C ALA A 379 25.64 4.72 3.68
N ASP A 380 25.24 4.81 2.40
CA ASP A 380 25.13 6.07 1.66
C ASP A 380 23.90 6.07 0.73
N LEU A 381 22.80 6.63 1.24
CA LEU A 381 21.56 6.77 0.46
C LEU A 381 21.68 7.76 -0.71
N THR A 382 22.73 8.59 -0.78
CA THR A 382 22.91 9.52 -1.92
C THR A 382 23.17 8.78 -3.24
N GLN A 383 23.58 7.51 -3.17
CA GLN A 383 23.70 6.61 -4.33
C GLN A 383 22.33 6.14 -4.89
N GLY A 384 21.23 6.44 -4.19
CA GLY A 384 19.87 6.09 -4.57
C GLY A 384 19.49 4.64 -4.25
N PHE A 385 18.25 4.28 -4.56
CA PHE A 385 17.75 2.91 -4.41
C PHE A 385 18.15 2.02 -5.59
N LYS A 386 18.30 0.72 -5.30
CA LYS A 386 18.46 -0.34 -6.29
C LYS A 386 17.21 -0.40 -7.17
N SER A 387 17.41 -0.50 -8.48
CA SER A 387 16.38 -0.85 -9.47
C SER A 387 15.92 -2.29 -9.32
N ALA A 388 14.81 -2.68 -9.97
CA ALA A 388 14.32 -4.05 -9.98
C ALA A 388 15.39 -5.07 -10.41
N ALA A 389 16.17 -4.74 -11.45
CA ALA A 389 17.27 -5.57 -11.93
C ALA A 389 18.39 -5.70 -10.88
N GLU A 390 18.76 -4.61 -10.21
CA GLU A 390 19.78 -4.62 -9.15
C GLU A 390 19.31 -5.42 -7.92
N LEU A 391 18.04 -5.28 -7.51
CA LEU A 391 17.44 -6.06 -6.41
C LEU A 391 17.49 -7.56 -6.69
N SER A 392 17.11 -7.97 -7.90
CA SER A 392 17.17 -9.38 -8.31
C SER A 392 18.61 -9.90 -8.44
N ALA A 393 19.51 -9.12 -9.05
CA ALA A 393 20.90 -9.54 -9.25
C ALA A 393 21.71 -9.66 -7.94
N SER A 394 21.36 -8.85 -6.93
CA SER A 394 22.03 -8.84 -5.62
C SER A 394 21.47 -9.86 -4.62
N GLY A 395 20.37 -10.55 -4.95
CA GLY A 395 19.65 -11.41 -4.00
C GLY A 395 18.92 -10.62 -2.89
N THR A 396 18.67 -9.33 -3.09
CA THR A 396 18.01 -8.49 -2.07
C THR A 396 16.60 -8.98 -1.75
N TRP A 397 15.90 -9.60 -2.71
CA TRP A 397 14.57 -10.16 -2.46
C TRP A 397 14.56 -11.25 -1.38
N ASP A 398 15.56 -12.13 -1.34
CA ASP A 398 15.68 -13.13 -0.27
C ASP A 398 15.87 -12.44 1.10
N VAL A 399 16.55 -11.29 1.10
CA VAL A 399 16.81 -10.50 2.30
C VAL A 399 15.55 -9.81 2.83
N ILE A 400 14.77 -9.17 1.96
CA ILE A 400 13.64 -8.32 2.38
C ILE A 400 12.27 -8.98 2.30
N LEU A 401 12.12 -10.06 1.52
CA LEU A 401 10.84 -10.69 1.24
C LEU A 401 10.85 -12.20 1.51
N GLY A 402 11.97 -12.88 1.24
CA GLY A 402 12.04 -14.35 1.29
C GLY A 402 11.25 -14.97 0.14
N ASP A 403 10.50 -16.05 0.41
CA ASP A 403 9.58 -16.68 -0.53
C ASP A 403 8.21 -16.89 0.16
N PRO A 404 7.30 -15.89 0.04
CA PRO A 404 5.98 -15.95 0.66
C PRO A 404 5.11 -17.11 0.15
N GLU A 405 5.23 -17.52 -1.12
CA GLU A 405 4.45 -18.62 -1.70
C GLU A 405 4.80 -19.96 -1.03
N SER A 406 6.06 -20.12 -0.63
CA SER A 406 6.55 -21.29 0.09
C SER A 406 6.64 -21.09 1.61
N TYR A 407 6.06 -20.01 2.15
CA TYR A 407 6.12 -19.64 3.58
C TYR A 407 7.56 -19.52 4.14
N VAL A 408 8.52 -19.12 3.30
CA VAL A 408 9.90 -18.85 3.70
C VAL A 408 10.03 -17.39 4.10
N ALA A 409 10.34 -17.15 5.37
CA ALA A 409 10.54 -15.81 5.89
C ALA A 409 11.78 -15.11 5.28
N PRO A 410 11.77 -13.77 5.19
CA PRO A 410 12.94 -12.99 4.78
C PRO A 410 14.19 -13.32 5.60
N VAL A 411 15.39 -13.22 5.01
CA VAL A 411 16.64 -13.43 5.75
C VAL A 411 16.88 -12.33 6.78
N SER A 412 16.59 -11.06 6.43
CA SER A 412 16.77 -9.94 7.34
C SER A 412 15.87 -10.08 8.57
N PRO A 413 16.42 -10.03 9.79
CA PRO A 413 15.59 -10.09 10.99
C PRO A 413 14.62 -8.89 11.05
N TYR A 414 14.97 -7.73 10.50
CA TYR A 414 14.10 -6.55 10.47
C TYR A 414 12.81 -6.79 9.66
N MET A 415 12.88 -7.61 8.62
CA MET A 415 11.76 -7.91 7.74
C MET A 415 10.95 -9.13 8.16
N LYS A 416 11.40 -9.89 9.16
CA LYS A 416 10.61 -10.98 9.75
C LYS A 416 9.53 -10.38 10.64
N GLU A 417 8.27 -10.53 10.23
CA GLU A 417 7.12 -10.26 11.10
C GLU A 417 7.22 -11.16 12.35
N SER A 418 7.15 -10.56 13.53
CA SER A 418 7.22 -11.30 14.79
C SER A 418 6.56 -10.52 15.91
N VAL A 419 5.89 -11.24 16.81
CA VAL A 419 5.38 -10.70 18.09
C VAL A 419 6.42 -10.76 19.21
N HIS A 420 7.60 -11.33 18.92
CA HIS A 420 8.68 -11.54 19.88
C HIS A 420 9.98 -10.88 19.40
N PRO A 421 10.85 -10.43 20.32
CA PRO A 421 12.17 -9.92 19.96
C PRO A 421 12.99 -10.92 19.12
N ARG A 422 13.61 -10.40 18.05
CA ARG A 422 14.32 -11.19 17.03
C ARG A 422 15.83 -11.29 17.26
N GLY A 423 16.31 -10.82 18.42
CA GLY A 423 17.73 -10.83 18.79
C GLY A 423 18.54 -9.69 18.17
N ILE A 424 17.89 -8.62 17.71
CA ILE A 424 18.55 -7.42 17.18
C ILE A 424 19.10 -6.58 18.35
N PRO A 425 20.36 -6.07 18.27
CA PRO A 425 20.93 -5.21 19.32
C PRO A 425 20.14 -3.92 19.53
N ALA A 426 19.98 -3.51 20.80
CA ALA A 426 19.37 -2.25 21.17
C ALA A 426 20.26 -1.04 20.80
N GLY A 427 19.63 0.11 20.52
CA GLY A 427 20.27 1.34 20.08
C GLY A 427 20.71 1.34 18.61
N ASN A 428 20.18 0.45 17.77
CA ASN A 428 20.57 0.37 16.35
C ASN A 428 19.82 1.43 15.52
N PRO A 429 20.41 1.93 14.41
CA PRO A 429 19.83 3.02 13.63
C PRO A 429 18.63 2.62 12.76
N ILE A 430 18.32 1.33 12.65
CA ILE A 430 17.24 0.84 11.77
C ILE A 430 15.91 0.87 12.53
N ASN A 431 15.80 0.14 13.64
CA ASN A 431 14.54 0.05 14.41
C ASN A 431 14.66 0.49 15.87
N GLY A 432 15.81 1.03 16.28
CA GLY A 432 16.08 1.43 17.66
C GLY A 432 16.34 0.23 18.55
N SER A 433 15.30 -0.48 18.96
CA SER A 433 15.40 -1.72 19.75
C SER A 433 14.17 -2.60 19.55
N GLU A 434 14.32 -3.89 19.78
CA GLU A 434 13.16 -4.77 19.95
C GLU A 434 12.42 -4.41 21.25
N TRP A 435 11.12 -4.65 21.30
CA TRP A 435 10.24 -4.21 22.39
C TRP A 435 9.21 -5.29 22.75
N ASN A 436 8.54 -5.14 23.89
CA ASN A 436 7.48 -6.05 24.32
C ASN A 436 6.21 -5.28 24.64
N PRO A 437 5.08 -5.53 23.96
CA PRO A 437 3.85 -4.82 24.27
C PRO A 437 3.33 -5.13 25.68
N ASN A 438 2.74 -4.12 26.33
CA ASN A 438 2.09 -4.24 27.64
C ASN A 438 0.98 -5.31 27.64
N VAL A 439 0.28 -5.46 26.51
CA VAL A 439 -0.62 -6.58 26.25
C VAL A 439 0.19 -7.64 25.48
N PRO A 440 0.40 -8.84 26.04
CA PRO A 440 1.22 -9.86 25.38
C PRO A 440 0.72 -10.17 23.97
N ASN A 441 1.65 -10.20 23.00
CA ASN A 441 1.37 -10.50 21.60
C ASN A 441 0.27 -9.62 20.99
N SER A 442 0.19 -8.34 21.34
CA SER A 442 -0.80 -7.43 20.76
C SER A 442 -0.32 -6.73 19.48
N ASP A 443 0.97 -6.79 19.17
CA ASP A 443 1.61 -5.99 18.13
C ASP A 443 2.90 -6.66 17.60
N LEU A 444 3.38 -6.23 16.44
CA LEU A 444 4.59 -6.74 15.80
C LEU A 444 5.85 -5.93 16.16
N GLN A 445 7.02 -6.53 15.96
CA GLN A 445 8.29 -5.81 15.97
C GLN A 445 8.39 -4.89 14.74
N PHE A 446 9.01 -3.72 14.91
CA PHE A 446 9.18 -2.75 13.82
C PHE A 446 10.24 -3.21 12.81
N ALA A 447 9.97 -2.96 11.53
CA ALA A 447 10.96 -3.09 10.47
C ALA A 447 11.96 -1.94 10.52
N CYS A 448 11.47 -0.72 10.70
CA CYS A 448 12.29 0.48 10.79
C CYS A 448 11.61 1.59 11.60
N THR A 449 12.39 2.59 12.02
CA THR A 449 11.92 3.82 12.67
C THR A 449 12.64 5.04 12.10
N PHE A 450 12.03 6.22 12.21
CA PHE A 450 12.63 7.49 11.81
C PHE A 450 12.25 8.60 12.78
N GLU A 451 13.04 9.66 12.85
CA GLU A 451 12.80 10.80 13.74
C GLU A 451 11.66 11.66 13.24
N LEU A 452 10.77 12.07 14.16
CA LEU A 452 9.72 13.02 13.85
C LEU A 452 10.34 14.42 13.77
N PRO A 453 9.96 15.24 12.76
CA PRO A 453 10.39 16.65 12.71
C PRO A 453 9.93 17.42 13.94
N GLU A 454 8.72 17.10 14.41
CA GLU A 454 8.12 17.68 15.61
C GLU A 454 7.72 16.54 16.57
N PRO A 455 8.24 16.53 17.80
CA PRO A 455 7.83 15.58 18.83
C PRO A 455 6.31 15.60 19.08
N MET A 456 5.72 14.43 19.27
CA MET A 456 4.30 14.28 19.58
C MET A 456 4.09 14.13 21.10
N ASP A 457 3.25 14.98 21.69
CA ASP A 457 2.85 14.86 23.10
C ASP A 457 1.82 13.74 23.27
N CYS A 458 2.20 12.70 24.01
CA CYS A 458 1.38 11.53 24.28
C CYS A 458 0.66 11.58 25.64
N SER A 459 0.77 12.68 26.39
CA SER A 459 0.13 12.82 27.71
C SER A 459 -1.40 12.72 27.67
N THR A 460 -2.01 13.03 26.52
CA THR A 460 -3.47 12.95 26.29
C THR A 460 -3.92 11.69 25.55
N ASN A 461 -2.98 10.77 25.23
CA ASN A 461 -3.24 9.55 24.47
C ASN A 461 -3.99 9.80 23.14
N GLN A 462 -3.56 10.83 22.41
CA GLN A 462 -4.12 11.18 21.11
C GLN A 462 -3.91 10.07 20.06
N PRO A 463 -4.80 9.96 19.04
CA PRO A 463 -4.67 8.95 17.99
C PRO A 463 -3.29 8.97 17.31
N GLY A 464 -2.72 7.79 17.08
CA GLY A 464 -1.39 7.63 16.48
C GLY A 464 -0.21 7.66 17.46
N CYS A 465 -0.47 7.98 18.74
CA CYS A 465 0.57 7.87 19.77
C CYS A 465 0.79 6.41 20.23
N ASP A 466 2.04 5.98 20.25
CA ASP A 466 2.45 4.62 20.61
C ASP A 466 3.11 4.52 22.02
N CYS A 467 3.37 5.63 22.74
CA CYS A 467 4.12 5.59 24.02
C CYS A 467 3.45 4.77 25.14
N ALA A 468 2.13 4.62 25.12
CA ALA A 468 1.42 3.81 26.10
C ALA A 468 1.46 2.30 25.82
N LYS A 469 1.96 1.89 24.63
CA LYS A 469 2.00 0.47 24.23
C LYS A 469 3.05 -0.33 24.99
N SER A 470 4.17 0.28 25.37
CA SER A 470 5.19 -0.33 26.22
C SER A 470 6.13 0.71 26.84
N ASN A 471 6.71 0.37 28.00
CA ASN A 471 7.82 1.12 28.60
C ASN A 471 9.17 0.93 27.88
N ASP A 472 9.32 -0.14 27.09
CA ASP A 472 10.56 -0.45 26.33
C ASP A 472 10.44 -0.14 24.82
N ILE A 473 9.37 0.56 24.42
CA ILE A 473 9.15 0.94 23.02
C ILE A 473 10.22 1.95 22.55
N PRO A 474 10.89 1.73 21.39
CA PRO A 474 11.99 2.58 20.93
C PRO A 474 11.56 3.94 20.35
N LEU A 475 10.33 4.37 20.60
CA LEU A 475 9.74 5.56 19.96
C LEU A 475 9.68 6.78 20.87
N CYS A 476 9.82 6.58 22.19
CA CYS A 476 9.41 7.57 23.17
C CYS A 476 10.48 7.88 24.22
N GLU A 477 10.49 9.13 24.66
CA GLU A 477 11.12 9.55 25.90
C GLU A 477 10.01 9.99 26.86
N GLY A 478 9.73 9.16 27.86
CA GLY A 478 8.58 9.38 28.75
C GLY A 478 7.25 9.36 27.97
N SER A 479 6.48 10.44 28.08
CA SER A 479 5.21 10.62 27.36
C SER A 479 5.36 11.48 26.10
N THR A 480 6.55 11.54 25.52
CA THR A 480 6.79 12.27 24.28
C THR A 480 7.31 11.28 23.24
N GLN A 481 6.58 11.15 22.13
CA GLN A 481 7.00 10.34 21.00
C GLN A 481 7.93 11.17 20.12
N LEU A 482 9.14 10.67 19.92
CA LEU A 482 10.20 11.32 19.15
C LEU A 482 10.41 10.65 17.79
N ARG A 483 9.90 9.43 17.62
CA ARG A 483 10.10 8.64 16.40
C ARG A 483 8.78 8.05 15.91
N ALA A 484 8.66 7.91 14.60
CA ALA A 484 7.65 7.08 13.96
C ALA A 484 8.26 5.72 13.56
N LYS A 485 7.39 4.78 13.21
CA LYS A 485 7.73 3.38 12.89
C LYS A 485 7.10 2.92 11.58
N ALA A 486 7.57 1.79 11.10
CA ALA A 486 6.84 0.92 10.18
C ALA A 486 7.07 -0.56 10.50
N TYR A 487 6.09 -1.39 10.17
CA TYR A 487 6.15 -2.85 10.22
C TYR A 487 6.52 -3.41 8.84
N PRO A 488 6.94 -4.69 8.73
CA PRO A 488 7.29 -5.27 7.44
C PRO A 488 6.15 -5.23 6.42
N GLY A 489 6.34 -4.57 5.28
CA GLY A 489 5.35 -4.44 4.20
C GLY A 489 5.39 -5.60 3.18
N LEU A 490 5.44 -6.85 3.64
CA LEU A 490 5.83 -8.01 2.82
C LEU A 490 4.91 -8.27 1.62
N ARG A 491 3.60 -8.12 1.79
CA ARG A 491 2.63 -8.43 0.72
C ARG A 491 2.67 -7.42 -0.43
N GLN A 492 2.85 -6.14 -0.11
CA GLN A 492 3.06 -5.09 -1.11
C GLN A 492 4.38 -5.33 -1.86
N LEU A 493 5.46 -5.71 -1.15
CA LEU A 493 6.74 -6.07 -1.77
C LEU A 493 6.64 -7.28 -2.69
N SER A 494 5.81 -8.28 -2.35
CA SER A 494 5.56 -9.43 -3.23
C SER A 494 4.97 -8.99 -4.58
N VAL A 495 3.95 -8.13 -4.58
CA VAL A 495 3.37 -7.60 -5.83
C VAL A 495 4.42 -6.78 -6.62
N ILE A 496 5.20 -5.95 -5.93
CA ILE A 496 6.26 -5.14 -6.57
C ILE A 496 7.34 -6.03 -7.20
N GLN A 497 7.80 -7.08 -6.50
CA GLN A 497 8.77 -8.05 -7.00
C GLN A 497 8.25 -8.75 -8.26
N GLN A 498 7.01 -9.26 -8.20
CA GLN A 498 6.41 -10.01 -9.30
C GLN A 498 6.19 -9.15 -10.56
N MET A 499 6.08 -7.83 -10.41
CA MET A 499 6.01 -6.88 -11.54
C MET A 499 7.38 -6.60 -12.21
N GLY A 500 8.50 -7.07 -11.65
CA GLY A 500 9.82 -6.97 -12.25
C GLY A 500 10.20 -5.52 -12.61
N ASP A 501 10.57 -5.26 -13.88
CA ASP A 501 10.91 -3.93 -14.39
C ASP A 501 9.72 -2.94 -14.45
N GLN A 502 8.57 -3.27 -13.88
CA GLN A 502 7.43 -2.37 -13.67
C GLN A 502 7.20 -2.08 -12.17
N GLY A 503 8.00 -2.71 -11.30
CA GLY A 503 8.00 -2.53 -9.85
C GLY A 503 9.04 -1.52 -9.37
N VAL A 504 8.67 -0.64 -8.43
CA VAL A 504 9.58 0.30 -7.76
C VAL A 504 9.44 0.20 -6.24
N THR A 505 10.55 -0.03 -5.55
CA THR A 505 10.58 -0.09 -4.08
C THR A 505 11.06 1.23 -3.49
N GLY A 506 10.41 1.67 -2.42
CA GLY A 506 10.82 2.78 -1.56
C GLY A 506 10.60 2.42 -0.09
N SER A 507 11.39 3.06 0.78
CA SER A 507 11.25 2.92 2.23
C SER A 507 10.34 4.00 2.78
N ILE A 508 9.38 3.61 3.61
CA ILE A 508 8.54 4.54 4.38
C ILE A 508 9.25 5.15 5.59
N CYS A 509 10.42 4.65 5.97
CA CYS A 509 11.26 5.27 6.99
C CYS A 509 12.30 6.14 6.28
N PRO A 510 12.04 7.46 6.10
CA PRO A 510 13.00 8.33 5.46
C PRO A 510 14.31 8.35 6.26
N ALA A 511 15.43 8.56 5.56
CA ALA A 511 16.73 8.65 6.23
C ALA A 511 16.81 9.91 7.12
N GLN A 512 16.18 11.00 6.72
CA GLN A 512 16.13 12.26 7.46
C GLN A 512 14.94 13.13 7.03
N LEU A 513 14.55 14.05 7.92
CA LEU A 513 13.53 15.08 7.69
C LEU A 513 13.96 16.48 8.20
N ASP A 514 15.26 16.69 8.42
CA ASP A 514 15.82 17.92 9.00
C ASP A 514 16.47 18.85 7.95
N ASP A 515 17.07 18.30 6.91
CA ASP A 515 17.67 19.06 5.81
C ASP A 515 16.83 18.97 4.53
N ALA A 516 15.91 19.92 4.38
CA ALA A 516 15.05 20.06 3.19
C ALA A 516 15.80 20.35 1.88
N THR A 517 17.12 20.59 1.91
CA THR A 517 17.94 20.81 0.71
C THR A 517 18.67 19.56 0.23
N SER A 518 18.70 18.50 1.05
CA SER A 518 19.40 17.25 0.71
C SER A 518 18.57 16.34 -0.21
N ASP A 519 19.27 15.60 -1.09
CA ASP A 519 18.67 14.58 -1.98
C ASP A 519 18.07 13.39 -1.21
N THR A 520 18.42 13.22 0.07
CA THR A 520 17.91 12.15 0.94
C THR A 520 16.77 12.61 1.86
N PHE A 521 16.24 13.82 1.66
CA PHE A 521 15.14 14.37 2.44
C PHE A 521 13.82 13.64 2.16
N GLY A 522 13.16 13.20 3.23
CA GLY A 522 11.85 12.55 3.13
C GLY A 522 11.85 11.40 2.13
N TYR A 523 10.89 11.44 1.19
CA TYR A 523 10.75 10.41 0.16
C TYR A 523 11.39 10.78 -1.19
N ARG A 524 12.25 11.79 -1.27
CA ARG A 524 12.99 12.13 -2.51
C ARG A 524 13.72 10.94 -3.15
N PRO A 525 14.38 10.03 -2.38
CA PRO A 525 14.99 8.83 -2.98
C PRO A 525 13.98 7.90 -3.66
N ALA A 526 12.77 7.75 -3.10
CA ALA A 526 11.71 6.94 -3.69
C ALA A 526 11.11 7.62 -4.94
N VAL A 527 10.89 8.94 -4.87
CA VAL A 527 10.47 9.75 -6.02
C VAL A 527 11.48 9.61 -7.16
N ARG A 528 12.77 9.76 -6.88
CA ARG A 528 13.83 9.59 -7.87
C ARG A 528 13.81 8.20 -8.51
N ALA A 529 13.72 7.14 -7.71
CA ALA A 529 13.64 5.76 -8.22
C ALA A 529 12.40 5.55 -9.12
N LEU A 530 11.26 6.16 -8.77
CA LEU A 530 10.05 6.12 -9.59
C LEU A 530 10.27 6.83 -10.93
N ILE A 531 10.82 8.06 -10.92
CA ILE A 531 11.08 8.82 -12.15
C ILE A 531 12.12 8.12 -13.04
N GLU A 532 13.18 7.54 -12.45
CA GLU A 532 14.16 6.72 -13.18
C GLU A 532 13.49 5.56 -13.93
N GLN A 533 12.47 4.94 -13.33
CA GLN A 533 11.74 3.85 -13.94
C GLN A 533 10.69 4.30 -14.96
N MET A 534 10.12 5.50 -14.80
CA MET A 534 9.15 6.09 -15.74
C MET A 534 9.82 6.64 -17.00
N ALA A 535 11.00 7.24 -16.89
CA ALA A 535 11.66 7.97 -17.97
C ALA A 535 11.80 7.21 -19.31
N PRO A 536 12.07 5.89 -19.36
CA PRO A 536 12.12 5.15 -20.63
C PRO A 536 10.76 4.99 -21.35
N ARG A 537 9.66 5.23 -20.63
CA ARG A 537 8.25 5.11 -21.07
C ARG A 537 7.60 6.46 -21.35
N LEU A 538 8.32 7.56 -21.10
CA LEU A 538 8.00 8.93 -21.47
C LEU A 538 8.91 9.36 -22.63
#